data_AF-A0A8H7VY31-F1
#
_entry.id   AF-A0A8H7VY31-F1
#
_cell.length_a   1.000
_cell.length_b   1.000
_cell.length_c   1.000
_cell.angle_alpha   90.00
_cell.angle_beta   90.00
_cell.angle_gamma   90.00
#
_symmetry.space_group_name_H-M   'P 1'
#
loop_
_entity.id
_entity.type
_entity.pdbx_description
1 polymer ?
#
loop_
_entity_poly.entity_id
_entity_poly.type
_entity_poly.pdbx_seq_one_letter_code
_entity_poly.pdbx_strand_id
1 'polypeptide(L)'
;MELQAQAFGKFTVANPIHPDVFPGVRKMEAEIVAMTLKLFNAPRDAAGVITSRGIESILMACLSVRQKAIIPETAHPAFRKAA
;
A
#
# COMPACT_ATOMS: atom_id res chain seq x y z
N MET A 1 -12.13 -18.22 -2.55
CA MET A 1 -12.65 -16.84 -2.48
C MET A 1 -13.71 -16.64 -1.40
N GLU A 2 -14.42 -17.68 -0.95
CA GLU A 2 -15.48 -17.56 0.07
C GLU A 2 -15.03 -16.84 1.35
N LEU A 3 -13.86 -17.18 1.89
CA LEU A 3 -13.31 -16.52 3.08
C LEU A 3 -13.15 -14.99 2.90
N GLN A 4 -12.63 -14.57 1.75
CA GLN A 4 -12.44 -13.14 1.45
C GLN A 4 -13.79 -12.44 1.24
N ALA A 5 -14.76 -13.10 0.63
CA ALA A 5 -16.11 -12.57 0.46
C ALA A 5 -16.82 -12.37 1.81
N GLN A 6 -16.67 -13.33 2.73
CA GLN A 6 -17.18 -13.20 4.10
C GLN A 6 -16.49 -12.06 4.87
N ALA A 7 -15.16 -11.93 4.74
CA ALA A 7 -14.41 -10.83 5.35
C ALA A 7 -14.85 -9.48 4.77
N PHE A 8 -14.95 -9.36 3.45
CA PHE A 8 -15.47 -8.17 2.78
C PHE A 8 -16.88 -7.81 3.29
N GLY A 9 -17.76 -8.81 3.41
CA GLY A 9 -19.10 -8.67 3.98
C GLY A 9 -19.13 -8.02 5.37
N LYS A 10 -18.12 -8.26 6.21
CA LYS A 10 -18.00 -7.66 7.55
C LYS A 10 -17.51 -6.21 7.54
N PHE A 11 -16.82 -5.78 6.48
CA PHE A 11 -16.18 -4.47 6.37
C PHE A 11 -16.70 -3.62 5.19
N THR A 12 -17.87 -3.96 4.64
CA THR A 12 -18.44 -3.31 3.44
C THR A 12 -18.61 -1.80 3.56
N VAL A 13 -18.93 -1.31 4.76
CA VAL A 13 -19.12 0.12 5.06
C VAL A 13 -17.88 0.78 5.66
N ALA A 14 -16.79 0.02 5.83
CA ALA A 14 -15.59 0.55 6.44
C ALA A 14 -14.88 1.53 5.50
N ASN A 15 -14.45 2.66 6.06
CA ASN A 15 -13.73 3.69 5.34
C ASN A 15 -12.47 4.10 6.15
N PRO A 16 -11.25 3.75 5.70
CA PRO A 16 -10.01 4.09 6.40
C PRO A 16 -9.77 5.60 6.62
N ILE A 17 -10.50 6.49 5.91
CA ILE A 17 -10.47 7.95 6.14
C ILE A 17 -10.99 8.33 7.53
N HIS A 18 -11.84 7.49 8.14
CA HIS A 18 -12.41 7.68 9.48
C HIS A 18 -11.86 6.65 10.48
N PRO A 19 -10.56 6.74 10.87
CA PRO A 19 -9.92 5.76 11.74
C PRO A 19 -10.48 5.74 13.18
N ASP A 20 -11.14 6.81 13.60
CA ASP A 20 -11.88 6.93 14.85
C ASP A 20 -13.15 6.07 14.85
N VAL A 21 -13.81 5.94 13.69
CA VAL A 21 -14.99 5.10 13.49
C VAL A 21 -14.61 3.65 13.19
N PHE A 22 -13.52 3.43 12.44
CA PHE A 22 -13.08 2.09 12.01
C PHE A 22 -11.67 1.71 12.52
N PRO A 23 -11.43 1.69 13.85
CA PRO A 23 -10.09 1.45 14.41
C PRO A 23 -9.55 0.04 14.09
N GLY A 24 -10.44 -0.94 13.90
CA GLY A 24 -10.06 -2.29 13.49
C GLY A 24 -9.44 -2.36 12.10
N VAL A 25 -9.96 -1.58 11.13
CA VAL A 25 -9.40 -1.54 9.78
C VAL A 25 -8.04 -0.85 9.78
N ARG A 26 -7.91 0.26 10.50
CA ARG A 26 -6.60 0.92 10.71
C ARG A 26 -5.56 -0.06 11.27
N LYS A 27 -5.94 -0.87 12.26
CA LYS A 27 -5.04 -1.88 12.84
C LYS A 27 -4.63 -2.93 11.82
N MET A 28 -5.59 -3.47 11.05
CA MET A 28 -5.30 -4.46 10.00
C MET A 28 -4.35 -3.89 8.93
N GLU A 29 -4.56 -2.66 8.48
CA GLU A 29 -3.65 -2.01 7.52
C GLU A 29 -2.23 -1.88 8.08
N ALA A 30 -2.09 -1.47 9.34
CA ALA A 30 -0.79 -1.37 10.00
C ALA A 30 -0.09 -2.74 10.15
N GLU A 31 -0.85 -3.80 10.45
CA GLU A 31 -0.32 -5.16 10.55
C GLU A 31 0.13 -5.71 9.19
N ILE A 32 -0.61 -5.44 8.12
CA ILE A 32 -0.21 -5.81 6.75
C ILE A 32 1.13 -5.14 6.41
N VAL A 33 1.25 -3.82 6.66
CA VAL A 33 2.52 -3.10 6.44
C VAL A 33 3.65 -3.72 7.26
N ALA A 34 3.44 -3.99 8.55
CA ALA A 34 4.46 -4.59 9.41
C ALA A 34 4.91 -5.99 8.93
N MET A 35 3.97 -6.84 8.51
CA MET A 35 4.27 -8.15 7.95
C MET A 35 5.08 -8.04 6.65
N THR A 36 4.74 -7.10 5.77
CA THR A 36 5.47 -6.85 4.52
C THR A 36 6.87 -6.31 4.78
N LEU A 37 7.04 -5.32 5.67
CA LEU A 37 8.36 -4.79 6.04
C LEU A 37 9.26 -5.91 6.59
N LYS A 38 8.72 -6.79 7.44
CA LYS A 38 9.44 -7.95 7.95
C LYS A 38 9.83 -8.92 6.84
N LEU A 39 8.93 -9.18 5.89
CA LEU A 39 9.18 -10.08 4.75
C LEU A 39 10.35 -9.60 3.88
N PHE A 40 10.49 -8.28 3.70
CA PHE A 40 11.57 -7.68 2.91
C PHE A 40 12.81 -7.29 3.74
N ASN A 41 12.92 -7.77 4.98
CA ASN A 41 14.03 -7.47 5.89
C ASN A 41 14.29 -5.96 6.03
N ALA A 42 13.23 -5.16 6.09
CA ALA A 42 13.34 -3.71 6.14
C ALA A 42 14.07 -3.24 7.43
N PRO A 43 14.77 -2.09 7.38
CA PRO A 43 15.33 -1.44 8.57
C PRO A 43 14.31 -1.20 9.68
N ARG A 44 14.77 -1.07 10.93
CA ARG A 44 13.88 -0.89 12.10
C ARG A 44 13.06 0.41 12.06
N ASP A 45 13.57 1.43 11.39
CA ASP A 45 12.97 2.74 11.20
C ASP A 45 12.17 2.84 9.88
N ALA A 46 12.06 1.74 9.12
CA ALA A 46 11.28 1.70 7.90
C ALA A 46 9.78 1.84 8.19
N ALA A 47 9.08 2.51 7.28
CA ALA A 47 7.63 2.68 7.30
C ALA A 47 7.05 2.35 5.92
N GLY A 48 5.73 2.16 5.87
CA GLY A 48 5.01 1.88 4.65
C GLY A 48 3.54 2.29 4.76
N VAL A 49 2.83 2.17 3.65
CA VAL A 49 1.41 2.50 3.53
C VAL A 49 0.73 1.50 2.60
N ILE A 50 -0.55 1.23 2.85
CA ILE A 50 -1.39 0.45 1.94
C ILE A 50 -1.79 1.33 0.76
N THR A 51 -1.71 0.78 -0.45
CA THR A 51 -2.17 1.43 -1.68
C THR A 51 -3.19 0.54 -2.38
N SER A 52 -4.03 1.11 -3.23
CA SER A 52 -5.09 0.36 -3.93
C SER A 52 -4.54 -0.71 -4.88
N ARG A 53 -3.48 -0.41 -5.64
CA ARG A 53 -2.87 -1.28 -6.67
C ARG A 53 -1.40 -0.93 -6.89
N GLY A 54 -0.65 -1.83 -7.54
CA GLY A 54 0.80 -1.64 -7.78
C GLY A 54 1.19 -0.37 -8.56
N ILE A 55 0.32 0.14 -9.43
CA ILE A 55 0.56 1.43 -10.11
C ILE A 55 0.65 2.57 -9.09
N GLU A 56 -0.28 2.62 -8.14
CA GLU A 56 -0.27 3.64 -7.08
C GLU A 56 0.98 3.51 -6.20
N SER A 57 1.40 2.29 -5.86
CA SER A 57 2.64 2.07 -5.13
C SER A 57 3.86 2.66 -5.85
N ILE A 58 3.96 2.45 -7.18
CA ILE A 58 5.04 3.02 -8.00
C ILE A 58 4.95 4.55 -8.07
N LEU A 59 3.75 5.10 -8.25
CA LEU A 59 3.52 6.55 -8.28
C LEU A 59 3.94 7.22 -6.96
N MET A 60 3.53 6.65 -5.82
CA MET A 60 3.90 7.16 -4.50
C MET A 60 5.40 7.10 -4.24
N ALA A 61 6.06 6.02 -4.65
CA ALA A 61 7.52 5.92 -4.58
C ALA A 61 8.21 6.99 -5.44
N CYS A 62 7.77 7.19 -6.69
CA CYS A 62 8.32 8.22 -7.56
C CYS A 62 8.07 9.64 -7.02
N LEU A 63 6.87 9.90 -6.49
CA LEU A 63 6.53 11.18 -5.88
C LEU A 63 7.43 11.50 -4.69
N SER A 64 7.76 10.50 -3.86
CA SER A 64 8.65 10.67 -2.69
C SER A 64 10.05 11.16 -3.08
N VAL A 65 10.52 10.82 -4.29
CA VAL A 65 11.81 11.26 -4.85
C VAL A 65 11.65 12.37 -5.91
N ARG A 66 10.51 13.09 -5.89
CA ARG A 66 10.21 14.19 -6.82
C ARG A 66 10.30 13.80 -8.30
N GLN A 67 9.86 12.59 -8.64
CA GLN A 67 9.79 12.05 -10.01
C GLN A 67 11.17 11.95 -10.70
N LYS A 68 12.26 11.98 -9.93
CA LYS A 68 13.62 11.83 -10.44
C LYS A 68 14.08 10.39 -10.32
N ALA A 69 13.62 9.54 -11.24
CA ALA A 69 14.01 8.13 -11.30
C ALA A 69 14.70 7.82 -12.63
N ILE A 70 15.85 7.15 -12.55
CA ILE A 70 16.49 6.50 -13.71
C ILE A 70 15.98 5.07 -13.74
N ILE A 71 15.37 4.67 -14.85
CA ILE A 71 14.70 3.37 -14.99
C ILE A 71 15.20 2.60 -16.21
N PRO A 72 15.24 1.26 -16.19
CA PRO A 72 15.55 0.46 -17.37
C PRO A 72 14.41 0.50 -18.40
N GLU A 73 14.71 0.15 -19.66
CA GLU A 73 13.72 0.12 -20.75
C GLU A 73 12.53 -0.81 -20.46
N THR A 74 12.79 -1.92 -19.76
CA THR A 74 11.80 -2.94 -19.38
C THR A 74 10.99 -2.58 -18.13
N ALA A 75 11.22 -1.39 -17.54
CA ALA A 75 10.48 -0.95 -16.36
C ALA A 75 8.97 -0.87 -16.64
N HIS A 76 8.17 -1.17 -15.62
CA HIS A 76 6.72 -1.12 -15.72
C HIS A 76 6.23 0.27 -16.21
N PRO A 77 5.25 0.36 -17.12
CA PRO A 77 4.78 1.65 -17.68
C PRO A 77 4.30 2.68 -16.64
N ALA A 78 3.98 2.23 -15.43
CA ALA A 78 3.66 3.12 -14.29
C ALA A 78 4.76 4.14 -13.98
N PHE A 79 6.04 3.82 -14.21
CA PHE A 79 7.13 4.77 -14.04
C PHE A 79 7.05 5.94 -15.04
N ARG A 80 6.57 5.69 -16.27
CA ARG A 80 6.32 6.76 -17.26
C ARG A 80 5.09 7.57 -16.92
N LYS A 81 4.06 6.95 -16.33
CA LYS A 81 2.89 7.67 -15.80
C LYS A 81 3.25 8.57 -14.60
N ALA A 82 4.32 8.23 -13.89
CA ALA A 82 4.83 9.00 -12.77
C ALA A 82 5.67 10.21 -13.17
N ALA A 83 6.18 10.24 -14.41
CA ALA A 83 7.08 11.27 -14.92
C ALA A 83 6.35 12.59 -15.24
#